data_AF-A0A532VJ42-F1
#
_entry.id   AF-A0A532VJ42-F1
#
_cell.length_a   1.000
_cell.length_b   1.000
_cell.length_c   1.000
_cell.angle_alpha   90.00
_cell.angle_beta   90.00
_cell.angle_gamma   90.00
#
_symmetry.space_group_name_H-M   'P 1'
#
loop_
_entity.id
_entity.type
_entity.pdbx_description
1 polymer ?
#
loop_
_entity_poly.entity_id
_entity_poly.type
_entity_poly.pdbx_seq_one_letter_code
_entity_poly.pdbx_strand_id
1 'polypeptide(L)'
;MDMHSKNQYLKELQQKYLMSRSRKERSSILDEYCGNTHQNRKYIISKINSSFSSKPKKAKKRKQIYDGYVKAALAETWKIFDYPYG
;
A
#
# COMPACT_ATOMS: atom_id res chain seq x y z
N MET A 1 1.64 -18.71 2.36
CA MET A 1 1.95 -17.74 1.28
C MET A 1 2.35 -16.41 1.88
N ASP A 2 3.51 -15.89 1.48
CA ASP A 2 3.99 -14.55 1.81
C ASP A 2 3.14 -13.45 1.13
N MET A 3 3.18 -12.22 1.67
CA MET A 3 2.39 -11.09 1.19
C MET A 3 2.79 -10.69 -0.24
N HIS A 4 4.06 -10.82 -0.61
CA HIS A 4 4.51 -10.55 -1.97
C HIS A 4 3.96 -11.58 -2.96
N SER A 5 4.00 -12.86 -2.62
CA SER A 5 3.44 -13.94 -3.46
C SER A 5 1.94 -13.79 -3.68
N LYS A 6 1.18 -13.41 -2.63
CA LYS A 6 -0.26 -13.15 -2.75
C LYS A 6 -0.56 -11.99 -3.71
N ASN A 7 0.24 -10.93 -3.67
CA ASN A 7 0.06 -9.78 -4.55
C ASN A 7 0.39 -10.11 -6.01
N GLN A 8 1.42 -10.92 -6.26
CA GLN A 8 1.73 -11.39 -7.62
C GLN A 8 0.59 -12.25 -8.19
N TYR A 9 0.11 -13.22 -7.41
CA TYR A 9 -1.00 -14.07 -7.83
C TYR A 9 -2.28 -13.26 -8.11
N LEU A 10 -2.57 -12.25 -7.28
CA LEU A 10 -3.72 -11.38 -7.47
C LEU A 10 -3.58 -10.50 -8.72
N LYS A 11 -2.36 -10.11 -9.12
CA LYS A 11 -2.11 -9.34 -10.35
C LYS A 11 -2.41 -10.16 -11.61
N GLU A 12 -2.01 -11.42 -11.63
CA GLU A 12 -2.35 -12.35 -12.72
C GLU A 12 -3.86 -12.63 -12.76
N LEU A 13 -4.47 -12.83 -11.58
CA LEU A 13 -5.91 -13.00 -11.44
C LEU A 13 -6.68 -11.80 -12.01
N GLN A 14 -6.24 -10.59 -11.71
CA GLN A 14 -6.85 -9.35 -12.20
C GLN A 14 -6.84 -9.30 -13.73
N GLN A 15 -5.74 -9.68 -14.38
CA GLN A 15 -5.68 -9.73 -15.84
C GLN A 15 -6.67 -10.76 -16.40
N LYS A 16 -6.69 -11.99 -15.87
CA LYS A 16 -7.64 -13.04 -16.30
C LYS A 16 -9.10 -12.62 -16.10
N TYR A 17 -9.40 -11.99 -14.96
CA TYR A 17 -10.72 -11.49 -14.62
C TYR A 17 -11.17 -10.37 -15.58
N LEU A 18 -10.28 -9.45 -15.94
CA LEU A 18 -10.59 -8.37 -16.89
C LEU A 18 -10.76 -8.87 -18.34
N MET A 19 -9.99 -9.89 -18.74
CA MET A 19 -10.05 -10.49 -20.08
C MET A 19 -11.27 -11.41 -20.28
N SER A 20 -11.83 -11.93 -19.19
CA SER A 20 -13.00 -12.81 -19.24
C SER A 20 -14.23 -12.11 -19.85
N ARG A 21 -14.92 -12.83 -20.74
CA ARG A 21 -16.06 -12.30 -21.50
C ARG A 21 -17.38 -12.63 -20.81
N SER A 22 -17.44 -13.73 -20.05
CA SER A 22 -18.68 -14.19 -19.41
C SER A 22 -18.67 -14.02 -17.89
N ARG A 23 -19.87 -13.86 -17.31
CA ARG A 23 -20.05 -13.84 -15.84
C ARG A 23 -19.66 -15.18 -15.19
N LYS A 24 -19.86 -16.30 -15.90
CA LYS A 24 -19.50 -17.64 -15.39
C LYS A 24 -17.98 -17.81 -15.27
N GLU A 25 -17.23 -17.39 -16.28
CA GLU A 25 -15.76 -17.39 -16.25
C GLU A 25 -15.23 -16.56 -15.07
N ARG A 26 -15.76 -15.34 -14.89
CA ARG A 26 -15.41 -14.48 -13.75
C ARG A 26 -15.63 -15.17 -12.42
N SER A 27 -16.76 -15.86 -12.27
CA SER A 27 -17.06 -16.57 -11.03
C SER A 27 -16.10 -17.72 -10.77
N SER A 28 -15.80 -18.52 -11.79
CA SER A 28 -14.87 -19.66 -11.68
C SER A 28 -13.46 -19.20 -11.29
N ILE A 29 -12.98 -18.11 -11.89
CA ILE A 29 -11.67 -17.51 -11.56
C ILE A 29 -11.61 -17.08 -10.08
N LEU A 30 -12.70 -16.48 -9.59
CA LEU A 30 -12.79 -16.06 -8.19
C LEU A 30 -12.89 -17.24 -7.22
N ASP A 31 -13.57 -18.33 -7.61
CA ASP A 31 -13.73 -19.54 -6.79
C ASP A 31 -12.38 -20.26 -6.62
N GLU A 32 -11.61 -20.41 -7.71
CA GLU A 32 -10.26 -20.97 -7.67
C GLU A 32 -9.35 -20.19 -6.71
N TYR A 33 -9.35 -18.85 -6.84
CA TYR A 33 -8.54 -18.00 -5.97
C TYR A 33 -8.97 -18.06 -4.50
N CYS A 34 -10.27 -18.08 -4.24
CA CYS A 34 -10.83 -18.21 -2.90
C CYS A 34 -10.42 -19.55 -2.27
N GLY A 35 -10.47 -20.64 -3.04
CA GLY A 35 -9.98 -21.96 -2.62
C GLY A 35 -8.49 -21.93 -2.27
N ASN A 36 -7.66 -21.32 -3.12
CA ASN A 36 -6.20 -21.30 -2.91
C ASN A 36 -5.73 -20.38 -1.77
N THR A 37 -6.43 -19.27 -1.53
CA THR A 37 -5.98 -18.24 -0.56
C THR A 37 -6.82 -18.13 0.71
N HIS A 38 -7.98 -18.78 0.74
CA HIS A 38 -8.98 -18.72 1.81
C HIS A 38 -9.44 -17.30 2.15
N GLN A 39 -9.27 -16.36 1.20
CA GLN A 39 -9.73 -14.99 1.36
C GLN A 39 -11.18 -14.86 0.95
N ASN A 40 -11.92 -13.99 1.63
CA ASN A 40 -13.33 -13.78 1.32
C ASN A 40 -13.50 -13.18 -0.09
N ARG A 41 -14.45 -13.74 -0.85
CA ARG A 41 -14.82 -13.28 -2.21
C ARG A 41 -15.07 -11.77 -2.29
N LYS A 42 -15.79 -11.20 -1.33
CA LYS A 42 -16.09 -9.76 -1.28
C LYS A 42 -14.81 -8.92 -1.22
N TYR A 43 -13.84 -9.35 -0.42
CA TYR A 43 -12.55 -8.68 -0.30
C TYR A 43 -11.77 -8.73 -1.61
N ILE A 44 -11.74 -9.88 -2.28
CA ILE A 44 -11.03 -10.07 -3.56
C ILE A 44 -11.64 -9.20 -4.65
N ILE A 45 -12.97 -9.20 -4.81
CA ILE A 45 -13.66 -8.36 -5.80
C ILE A 45 -13.37 -6.87 -5.56
N SER A 46 -13.43 -6.43 -4.30
CA SER A 46 -13.06 -5.06 -3.93
C SER A 46 -11.62 -4.74 -4.34
N LYS A 47 -10.69 -5.67 -4.11
CA LYS A 47 -9.26 -5.52 -4.43
C LYS A 47 -8.99 -5.47 -5.94
N ILE A 48 -9.70 -6.28 -6.74
CA ILE A 48 -9.58 -6.31 -8.20
C ILE A 48 -10.12 -5.02 -8.81
N ASN A 49 -11.24 -4.52 -8.29
CA ASN A 49 -11.89 -3.29 -8.77
C ASN A 49 -11.16 -2.02 -8.33
N SER A 50 -10.57 -2.03 -7.12
CA SER A 50 -9.64 -0.97 -6.74
C SER A 50 -8.42 -1.10 -7.63
N SER A 51 -8.18 -0.14 -8.53
CA SER A 51 -6.97 -0.14 -9.37
C SER A 51 -5.78 -0.48 -8.49
N PHE A 52 -5.01 -1.50 -8.88
CA PHE A 52 -3.79 -1.90 -8.20
C PHE A 52 -2.76 -0.79 -8.43
N SER A 53 -2.99 0.35 -7.77
CA SER A 53 -2.11 1.51 -7.80
C SER A 53 -0.86 1.04 -7.10
N SER A 54 0.12 0.62 -7.90
CA SER A 54 1.48 0.33 -7.45
C SER A 54 2.10 1.54 -6.76
N LYS A 55 1.55 2.74 -7.01
CA LYS A 55 1.93 3.94 -6.29
C LYS A 55 1.35 3.88 -4.89
N PRO A 56 2.17 3.77 -3.83
CA PRO A 56 1.68 4.00 -2.48
C PRO A 56 1.00 5.36 -2.47
N LYS A 57 -0.21 5.44 -1.91
CA LYS A 57 -0.86 6.73 -1.67
C LYS A 57 0.14 7.58 -0.92
N LYS A 58 0.54 8.72 -1.52
CA LYS A 58 1.43 9.67 -0.84
C LYS A 58 0.76 10.01 0.47
N ALA A 59 1.38 9.64 1.59
CA ALA A 59 0.88 9.99 2.90
C ALA A 59 0.71 11.50 2.95
N LYS A 60 -0.46 11.96 3.42
CA LYS A 60 -0.72 13.39 3.57
C LYS A 60 0.29 13.91 4.59
N LYS A 61 1.33 14.60 4.10
CA LYS A 61 2.31 15.23 4.99
C LYS A 61 1.56 16.24 5.85
N ARG A 62 1.74 16.18 7.17
CA ARG A 62 1.25 17.23 8.07
C ARG A 62 1.90 18.55 7.62
N LYS A 63 1.16 19.66 7.71
CA LYS A 63 1.72 20.98 7.45
C LYS A 63 2.91 21.17 8.40
N GLN A 64 4.08 21.54 7.86
CA GLN A 64 5.20 21.94 8.69
C GLN A 64 4.87 23.32 9.24
N ILE A 65 4.66 23.41 10.56
CA ILE A 65 4.27 24.65 11.24
C ILE A 65 5.51 25.50 11.56
N TYR A 66 6.65 24.85 11.85
CA TYR A 66 7.88 25.51 12.25
C TYR A 66 8.78 25.83 11.06
N ASP A 67 9.13 27.12 10.95
CA ASP A 67 9.97 27.68 9.89
C ASP A 67 11.48 27.57 10.22
N GLY A 68 12.34 28.00 9.30
CA GLY A 68 13.79 27.96 9.40
C GLY A 68 14.35 28.57 10.68
N TYR A 69 13.74 29.64 11.21
CA TYR A 69 14.17 30.26 12.47
C TYR A 69 14.11 29.30 13.66
N VAL A 70 13.00 28.57 13.79
CA VAL A 70 12.80 27.59 14.88
C VAL A 70 13.76 26.42 14.72
N LYS A 71 14.03 25.99 13.48
CA LYS A 71 15.00 24.93 13.20
C LYS A 71 16.44 25.36 13.53
N ALA A 72 16.79 26.63 13.28
CA ALA A 72 18.10 27.18 13.61
C ALA A 72 18.32 27.26 15.12
N ALA A 73 17.34 27.79 15.86
CA ALA A 73 17.39 27.84 17.32
C ALA A 73 17.48 26.45 17.95
N LEU A 74 16.74 25.47 17.41
CA LEU A 74 16.81 24.08 17.86
C LEU A 74 18.20 23.47 17.61
N ALA A 75 18.80 23.73 16.44
CA ALA A 75 20.13 23.24 16.11
C ALA A 75 21.22 23.86 17.02
N GLU A 76 21.08 25.13 17.36
CA GLU A 76 21.98 25.80 18.32
C GLU A 76 21.83 25.22 19.72
N THR A 77 20.59 24.97 20.15
CA THR A 77 20.30 24.29 21.42
C THR A 77 20.94 22.91 21.46
N TRP A 78 20.77 22.09 20.41
CA TRP A 78 21.42 20.78 20.33
C TRP A 78 22.95 20.86 20.38
N LYS A 79 23.57 21.84 19.73
CA LYS A 79 25.03 22.04 19.83
C LYS A 79 25.48 22.32 21.26
N ILE A 80 24.71 23.11 22.01
CA ILE A 80 25.00 23.40 23.43
C ILE A 80 24.91 22.13 24.28
N PHE A 81 23.96 21.23 23.97
CA PHE A 81 23.82 19.97 24.70
C PHE A 81 24.87 18.91 24.31
N ASP A 82 25.27 18.85 23.03
CA ASP A 82 26.28 17.90 22.55
C ASP A 82 27.72 18.33 22.90
N TYR A 83 27.95 19.64 23.09
CA TYR A 83 29.22 20.20 23.58
C TYR A 83 28.97 20.98 24.87
N PRO A 84 28.81 20.30 26.02
CA PRO A 84 28.89 20.98 27.30
C PRO A 84 30.34 21.45 27.46
N TYR A 85 30.60 22.74 27.25
CA TYR A 85 31.88 23.43 27.44
C TYR A 85 33.06 22.56 27.88
N GLY A 86 33.90 22.12 26.92
CA GLY A 86 35.28 21.65 27.12
C GLY A 86 35.46 20.43 28.00
#